data_AF-A0A101WQR6-F1
#
_entry.id   AF-A0A101WQR6-F1
#
_cell.length_a   1.000
_cell.length_b   1.000
_cell.length_c   1.000
_cell.angle_alpha   90.00
_cell.angle_beta   90.00
_cell.angle_gamma   90.00
#
_symmetry.space_group_name_H-M   'P 1'
#
loop_
_entity.id
_entity.type
_entity.pdbx_description
1 polymer ?
#
loop_
_entity_poly.entity_id
_entity_poly.type
_entity_poly.pdbx_seq_one_letter_code
_entity_poly.pdbx_strand_id
1 'polypeptide(L)' 'MSERSKVIYLGQKVRKARLKAAIGTQKELAEKTGIPANIISDLERGKRQMSPTWAKKIAEVVGGSWTDLIEV' A
#
# COMPACT_ATOMS: atom_id res chain seq x y z
N MET A 1 -10.75 16.92 -4.16
CA MET A 1 -9.66 16.22 -4.88
C MET A 1 -10.28 15.36 -5.97
N SER A 2 -9.64 15.25 -7.14
CA SER A 2 -10.12 14.29 -8.16
C SER A 2 -9.86 12.86 -7.72
N GLU A 3 -10.65 11.90 -8.22
CA GLU A 3 -10.49 10.47 -7.92
C GLU A 3 -9.06 9.99 -8.18
N ARG A 4 -8.49 10.39 -9.33
CA ARG A 4 -7.11 10.07 -9.69
C ARG A 4 -6.09 10.64 -8.69
N SER A 5 -6.31 11.86 -8.21
CA SER A 5 -5.45 12.50 -7.21
C SER A 5 -5.47 11.74 -5.88
N LYS A 6 -6.61 11.16 -5.50
CA LYS A 6 -6.76 10.37 -4.28
C LYS A 6 -6.03 9.04 -4.37
N VAL A 7 -6.17 8.32 -5.48
CA VAL A 7 -5.47 7.03 -5.70
C VAL A 7 -3.95 7.22 -5.60
N ILE A 8 -3.42 8.30 -6.19
CA ILE A 8 -2.00 8.65 -6.06
C ILE A 8 -1.63 8.93 -4.60
N TYR A 9 -2.44 9.70 -3.89
CA TYR A 9 -2.18 10.05 -2.49
C TYR A 9 -2.16 8.81 -1.57
N LEU A 10 -3.14 7.91 -1.69
CA LEU A 10 -3.17 6.66 -0.93
C LEU A 10 -2.00 5.74 -1.29
N GLY A 11 -1.64 5.65 -2.57
CA GLY A 11 -0.44 4.93 -3.00
C GLY A 11 0.85 5.43 -2.33
N GLN A 12 0.99 6.76 -2.21
CA GLN A 12 2.12 7.34 -1.50
C GLN A 12 2.11 7.02 0.01
N LYS A 13 0.93 6.90 0.63
CA LYS A 13 0.83 6.45 2.03
C LYS A 13 1.35 5.02 2.21
N VAL A 14 1.01 4.11 1.30
CA VAL A 14 1.53 2.73 1.31
C VAL A 14 3.07 2.73 1.26
N ARG A 15 3.65 3.49 0.33
CA ARG A 15 5.11 3.63 0.22
C ARG A 15 5.73 4.17 1.50
N LYS A 16 5.14 5.21 2.10
CA LYS A 16 5.62 5.79 3.35
C LYS A 16 5.53 4.79 4.50
N ALA A 17 4.44 4.04 4.61
CA ALA A 17 4.25 3.01 5.63
C ALA A 17 5.30 1.90 5.49
N ARG A 18 5.53 1.40 4.27
CA ARG A 18 6.57 0.40 3.99
C ARG A 18 7.96 0.87 4.45
N LEU A 19 8.34 2.10 4.10
CA LEU A 19 9.65 2.65 4.49
C LEU A 19 9.75 2.88 6.01
N LYS A 20 8.67 3.32 6.66
CA LYS A 20 8.63 3.46 8.13
C LYS A 20 8.76 2.12 8.86
N ALA A 21 8.27 1.04 8.25
CA ALA A 21 8.44 -0.32 8.75
C ALA A 21 9.82 -0.94 8.42
N ALA A 22 10.79 -0.14 7.96
CA ALA A 22 12.12 -0.57 7.55
C ALA A 22 12.15 -1.62 6.41
N ILE A 23 11.09 -1.70 5.60
CA ILE A 23 11.01 -2.63 4.45
C ILE A 23 11.58 -1.91 3.22
N GLY A 24 12.77 -2.29 2.81
CA GLY A 24 13.55 -1.55 1.81
C GLY A 24 12.98 -1.63 0.41
N THR A 25 12.35 -2.75 0.05
CA THR A 25 11.92 -3.01 -1.33
C THR A 25 10.44 -3.39 -1.44
N GLN A 26 9.86 -3.13 -2.61
CA GLN A 26 8.50 -3.59 -2.93
C GLN A 26 8.42 -5.13 -2.99
N LYS A 27 9.51 -5.79 -3.40
CA LYS A 27 9.63 -7.24 -3.42
C LYS A 27 9.55 -7.83 -2.00
N GLU A 28 10.26 -7.22 -1.06
CA GLU A 28 10.22 -7.66 0.35
C GLU A 28 8.82 -7.48 0.96
N LEU A 29 8.14 -6.36 0.68
CA LEU A 29 6.74 -6.19 1.11
C LEU A 29 5.82 -7.23 0.47
N ALA A 30 6.03 -7.53 -0.81
CA ALA A 30 5.27 -8.55 -1.53
C ALA A 30 5.43 -9.94 -0.89
N GLU A 31 6.66 -10.33 -0.55
CA GLU A 31 6.96 -11.59 0.14
C GLU A 31 6.29 -11.67 1.51
N LYS A 32 6.35 -10.60 2.32
CA LYS A 32 5.74 -10.56 3.66
C LYS A 32 4.21 -10.57 3.64
N THR A 33 3.59 -9.97 2.62
CA THR A 33 2.12 -9.83 2.51
C THR A 33 1.46 -10.94 1.67
N GLY A 34 2.26 -11.68 0.88
CA GLY A 34 1.77 -12.59 -0.15
C GLY A 34 1.04 -11.88 -1.31
N ILE A 35 1.22 -10.56 -1.46
CA ILE A 35 0.67 -9.78 -2.57
C ILE A 35 1.71 -9.75 -3.69
N PRO A 36 1.36 -10.00 -4.97
CA PRO A 36 2.31 -9.92 -6.06
C PRO A 36 3.03 -8.56 -6.15
N ALA A 37 4.35 -8.57 -6.40
CA ALA A 37 5.17 -7.35 -6.39
C ALA A 37 4.73 -6.29 -7.43
N ASN A 38 4.17 -6.71 -8.57
CA ASN A 38 3.58 -5.79 -9.55
C ASN A 38 2.35 -5.05 -8.99
N ILE A 39 1.54 -5.71 -8.16
CA ILE A 39 0.41 -5.08 -7.46
C ILE A 39 0.92 -4.06 -6.44
N ILE A 40 1.92 -4.40 -5.63
CA ILE A 40 2.55 -3.44 -4.70
C ILE A 40 3.09 -2.22 -5.46
N SER A 41 3.74 -2.43 -6.60
CA SER A 41 4.24 -1.35 -7.46
C SER A 41 3.12 -0.48 -8.02
N ASP A 42 2.05 -1.08 -8.53
CA ASP A 42 0.88 -0.35 -9.03
C ASP A 42 0.21 0.49 -7.94
N LEU A 43 0.06 -0.07 -6.74
CA LEU A 43 -0.50 0.63 -5.59
C LEU A 43 0.37 1.83 -5.22
N GLU A 44 1.68 1.66 -5.00
CA GLU A 44 2.58 2.76 -4.61
C GLU A 44 2.67 3.88 -5.65
N ARG A 45 2.46 3.56 -6.92
CA ARG A 45 2.47 4.54 -8.03
C ARG A 45 1.10 5.16 -8.29
N GLY A 46 0.06 4.77 -7.55
CA GLY A 46 -1.31 5.23 -7.77
C GLY A 46 -1.90 4.80 -9.11
N LYS A 47 -1.40 3.70 -9.69
CA LYS A 47 -1.96 3.10 -10.92
C LYS A 47 -3.17 2.22 -10.63
N ARG A 48 -3.32 1.79 -9.37
CA ARG A 48 -4.36 0.86 -8.93
C ARG A 48 -4.94 1.34 -7.62
N GLN A 49 -6.26 1.20 -7.49
CA GLN A 49 -6.97 1.47 -6.24
C GLN A 49 -6.71 0.37 -5.21
N MET A 50 -6.53 0.77 -3.96
CA MET A 50 -6.39 -0.16 -2.83
C MET A 50 -7.72 -0.88 -2.57
N SER A 51 -7.66 -2.18 -2.31
CA SER A 51 -8.81 -2.95 -1.82
C SER A 51 -8.71 -3.17 -0.30
N PRO A 52 -9.83 -3.35 0.42
CA PRO A 52 -9.79 -3.59 1.87
C PRO A 52 -8.95 -4.83 2.23
N THR A 53 -8.99 -5.88 1.40
CA THR A 53 -8.21 -7.10 1.60
C THR A 53 -6.71 -6.84 1.55
N TRP A 54 -6.23 -6.04 0.60
CA TRP A 54 -4.81 -5.68 0.53
C TRP A 54 -4.41 -4.69 1.62
N ALA A 55 -5.27 -3.73 1.94
CA ALA A 55 -5.02 -2.78 3.01
C ALA A 55 -4.78 -3.50 4.35
N LYS A 56 -5.59 -4.51 4.67
CA LYS A 56 -5.43 -5.34 5.88
C LYS A 56 -4.09 -6.09 5.88
N LYS A 57 -3.78 -6.82 4.81
CA LYS A 57 -2.50 -7.53 4.68
C LYS A 57 -1.28 -6.63 4.79
N ILE A 58 -1.33 -5.44 4.17
CA ILE A 58 -0.24 -4.46 4.25
C ILE A 58 -0.12 -3.93 5.69
N ALA A 59 -1.24 -3.58 6.34
CA ALA A 59 -1.26 -3.07 7.71
C ALA A 59 -0.71 -4.09 8.73
N GLU A 60 -1.00 -5.38 8.55
CA GLU A 60 -0.42 -6.47 9.37
C GLU A 60 1.12 -6.49 9.32
N VAL A 61 1.69 -6.15 8.16
CA VAL A 61 3.14 -6.16 7.94
C VAL A 61 3.82 -4.85 8.32
N VAL A 62 3.21 -3.70 8.00
CA VAL A 62 3.82 -2.37 8.20
C VAL A 62 3.43 -1.72 9.53
N GLY A 63 2.46 -2.28 10.23
CA GLY A 63 1.85 -1.72 11.44
C GLY A 63 0.86 -0.58 11.13
N GLY A 64 0.01 -0.28 12.11
CA GLY A 64 -1.03 0.76 12.01
C GLY A 64 -2.40 0.23 11.58
N SER A 65 -3.33 1.14 11.27
CA SER A 65 -4.69 0.77 10.86
C SER A 65 -4.77 0.63 9.33
N TRP A 66 -5.45 -0.43 8.86
CA TRP A 66 -5.69 -0.61 7.43
C TRP A 66 -6.55 0.51 6.82
N THR A 67 -7.38 1.18 7.64
CA THR A 67 -8.16 2.35 7.23
C THR A 67 -7.30 3.55 6.86
N ASP A 68 -6.04 3.60 7.30
CA ASP A 68 -5.12 4.68 6.94
C ASP A 68 -4.64 4.57 5.47
N LEU A 69 -4.76 3.37 4.89
CA LEU A 69 -4.23 3.00 3.57
C LEU A 69 -5.30 2.97 2.47
N ILE A 70 -6.57 3.16 2.81
CA ILE A 70 -7.71 3.07 1.91
C ILE A 70 -8.75 4.14 2.24
N GLU A 71 -9.64 4.42 1.29
CA GLU A 71 -10.85 5.21 1.53
C GLU A 71 -11.97 4.24 1.96
N VAL A 72 -12.57 4.51 3.13
CA VAL A 72 -13.70 3.77 3.71
C VAL A 72 -14.93 4.65 3.76
#